data_AF-U2L4F4-F1
#
_entry.id   AF-U2L4F4-F1
#
_cell.length_a   1.000
_cell.length_b   1.000
_cell.length_c   1.000
_cell.angle_alpha   90.00
_cell.angle_beta   90.00
_cell.angle_gamma   90.00
#
_symmetry.space_group_name_H-M   'P 1'
#
loop_
_entity.id
_entity.type
_entity.pdbx_description
1 polymer ?
#
loop_
_entity_poly.entity_id
_entity_poly.type
_entity_poly.pdbx_seq_one_letter_code
_entity_poly.pdbx_strand_id
1 'polypeptide(L)'
;MRSGYDTNAFGYNNLGAGTDFRQGDVYSFKGESTLVSFFGRANYSYLNRYMITATLRQDGSSRFGENHKWGTFPSISLAWRLSDEPFMKCTSSWLDNLKVRLGFGVTGNQNGIGEYKSLSILSASGAAYYDAATQTWKNAYTQSQNVNPDLKWESTLQWNFGLDFSIFNRINGTLELYHKKTSDLL
;
A
#
# COMPACT_ATOMS: atom_id res chain seq x y z
N MET A 1 5.76 25.27 18.72
CA MET A 1 5.35 24.99 20.13
C MET A 1 4.71 26.27 20.68
N ARG A 2 3.78 26.21 21.63
CA ARG A 2 3.18 27.42 22.23
C ARG A 2 4.18 28.07 23.19
N SER A 3 4.51 29.34 22.99
CA SER A 3 5.42 30.15 23.84
C SER A 3 4.82 31.55 24.05
N GLY A 4 5.17 32.21 25.16
CA GLY A 4 4.88 33.63 25.40
C GLY A 4 3.43 33.99 25.79
N TYR A 5 2.67 33.11 26.43
CA TYR A 5 1.31 33.41 26.89
C TYR A 5 1.32 33.83 28.37
N ASP A 6 0.75 35.00 28.70
CA ASP A 6 0.58 35.48 30.08
C ASP A 6 -0.53 34.73 30.84
N THR A 7 -1.41 34.04 30.11
CA THR A 7 -2.49 33.23 30.68
C THR A 7 -2.88 32.06 29.78
N ASN A 8 -3.22 30.92 30.40
CA ASN A 8 -3.68 29.72 29.70
C ASN A 8 -5.20 29.69 29.46
N ALA A 9 -5.94 30.71 29.91
CA ALA A 9 -7.40 30.77 29.88
C ALA A 9 -8.00 30.65 28.46
N PHE A 10 -7.26 31.08 27.43
CA PHE A 10 -7.73 31.06 26.04
C PHE A 10 -7.54 29.71 25.32
N GLY A 11 -6.84 28.75 25.93
CA GLY A 11 -6.64 27.42 25.36
C GLY A 11 -6.07 27.45 23.92
N TYR A 12 -6.70 26.72 23.00
CA TYR A 12 -6.32 26.71 21.58
C TYR A 12 -7.04 27.77 20.72
N ASN A 13 -7.91 28.56 21.33
CA ASN A 13 -8.84 29.44 20.61
C ASN A 13 -8.27 30.82 20.30
N ASN A 14 -7.15 31.23 20.92
CA ASN A 14 -6.53 32.52 20.67
C ASN A 14 -5.01 32.40 20.53
N LEU A 15 -4.56 32.00 19.33
CA LEU A 15 -3.13 31.87 19.00
C LEU A 15 -2.40 33.23 18.96
N GLY A 16 -3.13 34.35 18.87
CA GLY A 16 -2.57 35.71 18.86
C GLY A 16 -2.30 36.30 20.25
N ALA A 17 -2.63 35.58 21.33
CA ALA A 17 -2.35 36.00 22.70
C ALA A 17 -0.90 35.72 23.16
N GLY A 18 -0.09 35.06 22.32
CA GLY A 18 1.33 34.83 22.57
C GLY A 18 2.16 36.03 22.11
N THR A 19 3.08 36.50 22.95
CA THR A 19 3.87 37.72 22.73
C THR A 19 5.27 37.48 22.14
N ASP A 20 5.76 36.23 22.11
CA ASP A 20 7.05 35.83 21.52
C ASP A 20 6.83 34.78 20.42
N PHE A 21 6.44 35.25 19.23
CA PHE A 21 6.29 34.40 18.03
C PHE A 21 7.48 34.57 17.10
N ARG A 22 8.16 33.46 16.78
CA ARG A 22 9.20 33.38 15.74
C ARG A 22 8.62 32.80 14.46
N GLN A 23 9.22 33.14 13.32
CA GLN A 23 8.86 32.53 12.02
C GLN A 23 9.01 31.00 12.11
N GLY A 24 7.89 30.28 12.05
CA GLY A 24 7.83 28.82 12.22
C GLY A 24 7.13 28.32 13.49
N ASP A 25 6.86 29.19 14.48
CA ASP A 25 6.20 28.79 15.73
C ASP A 25 4.71 28.47 15.56
N VAL A 26 4.09 29.10 14.57
CA VAL A 26 2.71 28.88 14.15
C VAL A 26 2.72 28.23 12.77
N TYR A 27 2.36 26.95 12.72
CA TYR A 27 2.20 26.21 11.48
C TYR A 27 0.84 25.51 11.47
N SER A 28 0.30 25.31 10.28
CA SER A 28 -0.87 24.48 10.05
C SER A 28 -0.58 23.55 8.88
N PHE A 29 -1.01 22.32 9.00
CA PHE A 29 -0.85 21.31 7.97
C PHE A 29 -2.23 20.75 7.64
N LYS A 30 -2.54 20.65 6.35
CA LYS A 30 -3.69 19.90 5.85
C LYS A 30 -3.19 18.86 4.87
N GLY A 31 -3.60 17.64 5.11
CA GLY A 31 -3.25 16.45 4.36
C GLY A 31 -4.50 15.72 3.91
N GLU A 32 -4.61 15.41 2.62
CA GLU A 32 -5.71 14.62 2.08
C GLU A 32 -5.17 13.56 1.13
N SER A 33 -5.57 12.31 1.35
CA SER A 33 -5.30 11.22 0.44
C SER A 33 -6.57 10.40 0.17
N THR A 34 -6.75 10.02 -1.09
CA THR A 34 -7.89 9.25 -1.56
C THR A 34 -7.37 7.96 -2.18
N LEU A 35 -8.03 6.85 -1.85
CA LEU A 35 -7.78 5.56 -2.45
C LEU A 35 -9.09 5.00 -3.02
N VAL A 36 -9.04 4.56 -4.26
CA VAL A 36 -10.15 3.93 -4.97
C VAL A 36 -9.71 2.54 -5.38
N SER A 37 -10.52 1.52 -5.14
CA SER A 37 -10.19 0.13 -5.46
C SER A 37 -11.33 -0.53 -6.20
N PHE A 38 -11.01 -1.18 -7.31
CA PHE A 38 -11.89 -2.10 -8.01
C PHE A 38 -11.34 -3.51 -7.90
N PHE A 39 -12.20 -4.48 -7.62
CA PHE A 39 -11.80 -5.88 -7.56
C PHE A 39 -12.83 -6.77 -8.25
N GLY A 40 -12.34 -7.79 -8.94
CA GLY A 40 -13.14 -8.85 -9.52
C GLY A 40 -12.50 -10.20 -9.22
N ARG A 41 -13.32 -11.20 -8.90
CA ARG A 41 -12.87 -12.57 -8.67
C ARG A 41 -13.78 -13.55 -9.39
N ALA A 42 -13.18 -14.44 -10.16
CA ALA A 42 -13.83 -15.57 -10.79
C ALA A 42 -13.31 -16.87 -10.16
N ASN A 43 -14.22 -17.78 -9.85
CA ASN A 43 -13.90 -19.13 -9.37
C ASN A 43 -14.55 -20.13 -10.31
N TYR A 44 -13.78 -21.15 -10.68
CA TYR A 44 -14.26 -22.26 -11.49
C TYR A 44 -13.83 -23.57 -10.83
N SER A 45 -14.75 -24.51 -10.70
CA SER A 45 -14.49 -25.85 -10.19
C SER A 45 -15.03 -26.86 -11.19
N TYR A 46 -14.16 -27.74 -11.66
CA TYR A 46 -14.54 -28.86 -12.51
C TYR A 46 -14.39 -30.17 -11.74
N LEU A 47 -15.51 -30.90 -11.65
CA LEU A 47 -15.63 -32.19 -10.94
C LEU A 47 -15.16 -32.15 -9.47
N ASN A 48 -15.04 -30.97 -8.87
CA ASN A 48 -14.40 -30.75 -7.56
C ASN A 48 -12.94 -31.21 -7.48
N ARG A 49 -12.29 -31.48 -8.62
CA ARG A 49 -10.89 -31.90 -8.71
C ARG A 49 -9.99 -30.76 -9.17
N TYR A 50 -10.45 -30.00 -10.15
CA TYR A 50 -9.70 -28.88 -10.73
C TYR A 50 -10.39 -27.59 -10.34
N MET A 51 -9.69 -26.77 -9.56
CA MET A 51 -10.19 -25.51 -9.06
C MET A 51 -9.28 -24.41 -9.59
N ILE A 52 -9.88 -23.40 -10.22
CA ILE A 52 -9.17 -22.23 -10.73
C ILE A 52 -9.81 -21.01 -10.10
N THR A 53 -8.98 -20.14 -9.54
CA THR A 53 -9.40 -18.83 -9.04
C THR A 53 -8.56 -17.78 -9.74
N ALA A 54 -9.22 -16.87 -10.45
CA ALA A 54 -8.59 -15.68 -11.01
C ALA A 54 -9.14 -14.46 -10.29
N THR A 55 -8.27 -13.56 -9.85
CA THR A 55 -8.64 -12.28 -9.25
C THR A 55 -7.90 -11.17 -10.00
N LEU A 56 -8.61 -10.11 -10.34
CA LEU A 56 -8.02 -8.89 -10.87
C LEU A 56 -8.40 -7.75 -9.92
N ARG A 57 -7.40 -7.01 -9.46
CA ARG A 57 -7.60 -5.82 -8.63
C ARG A 57 -6.94 -4.62 -9.30
N GLN A 58 -7.60 -3.48 -9.23
CA GLN A 58 -7.08 -2.22 -9.72
C GLN A 58 -7.22 -1.19 -8.60
N ASP A 59 -6.09 -0.67 -8.11
CA ASP A 59 -6.06 0.32 -7.03
C ASP A 59 -5.55 1.66 -7.56
N GLY A 60 -6.28 2.73 -7.29
CA GLY A 60 -5.95 4.11 -7.59
C GLY A 60 -5.64 4.85 -6.29
N SER A 61 -4.51 5.56 -6.22
CA SER A 61 -4.15 6.36 -5.04
C SER A 61 -3.69 7.76 -5.45
N SER A 62 -4.19 8.78 -4.75
CA SER A 62 -3.85 10.18 -5.02
C SER A 62 -2.42 10.57 -4.61
N ARG A 63 -1.69 9.65 -3.96
CA ARG A 63 -0.32 9.85 -3.49
C ARG A 63 0.74 9.69 -4.59
N PHE A 64 0.40 9.03 -5.69
CA PHE A 64 1.32 8.80 -6.81
C PHE A 64 1.27 9.92 -7.86
N GLY A 65 2.28 9.96 -8.73
CA GLY A 65 2.34 10.95 -9.82
C GLY A 65 1.15 10.81 -10.77
N GLU A 66 0.79 11.90 -11.48
CA GLU A 66 -0.43 11.96 -12.30
C GLU A 66 -0.57 10.80 -13.31
N ASN A 67 0.55 10.30 -13.82
CA ASN A 67 0.62 9.19 -14.78
C ASN A 67 0.68 7.79 -14.13
N HIS A 68 0.84 7.69 -12.80
CA HIS A 68 1.05 6.42 -12.08
C HIS A 68 0.05 6.20 -10.94
N LYS A 69 -1.07 6.95 -10.94
CA LYS A 69 -2.11 6.86 -9.90
C LYS A 69 -2.71 5.47 -9.77
N TRP A 70 -2.77 4.69 -10.86
CA TRP A 70 -3.41 3.38 -10.91
C TRP A 70 -2.40 2.23 -11.02
N GLY A 71 -2.53 1.23 -10.16
CA GLY A 71 -1.81 -0.04 -10.22
C GLY A 71 -2.77 -1.20 -10.48
N THR A 72 -2.38 -2.15 -11.34
CA THR A 72 -3.16 -3.36 -11.63
C THR A 72 -2.47 -4.59 -11.08
N PHE A 73 -3.21 -5.35 -10.28
CA PHE A 73 -2.71 -6.43 -9.44
C PHE A 73 -3.48 -7.73 -9.75
N PRO A 74 -3.08 -8.48 -10.79
CA PRO A 74 -3.66 -9.77 -11.10
C PRO A 74 -3.14 -10.85 -10.15
N SER A 75 -3.98 -11.84 -9.86
CA SER A 75 -3.58 -13.11 -9.27
C SER A 75 -4.37 -14.27 -9.85
N ILE A 76 -3.71 -15.42 -9.94
CA ILE A 76 -4.28 -16.68 -10.39
C ILE A 76 -3.84 -17.78 -9.43
N SER A 77 -4.77 -18.66 -9.10
CA SER A 77 -4.55 -19.82 -8.26
C SER A 77 -5.17 -21.03 -8.91
N LEU A 78 -4.42 -22.13 -8.90
CA LEU A 78 -4.75 -23.42 -9.45
C LEU A 78 -4.67 -24.43 -8.31
N ALA A 79 -5.72 -25.20 -8.13
CA ALA A 79 -5.78 -26.25 -7.14
C ALA A 79 -6.23 -27.54 -7.82
N TRP A 80 -5.46 -28.60 -7.62
CA TRP A 80 -5.74 -29.92 -8.16
C TRP A 80 -5.79 -30.94 -7.04
N ARG A 81 -6.91 -31.63 -6.88
CA ARG A 81 -7.07 -32.74 -5.94
C ARG A 81 -6.76 -34.05 -6.66
N LEU A 82 -5.56 -34.58 -6.43
CA LEU A 82 -5.10 -35.83 -7.02
C LEU A 82 -5.79 -37.04 -6.41
N SER A 83 -6.15 -37.00 -5.12
CA SER A 83 -6.80 -38.13 -4.44
C SER A 83 -8.14 -38.55 -5.07
N ASP A 84 -8.82 -37.63 -5.75
CA ASP A 84 -10.11 -37.90 -6.40
C ASP A 84 -9.94 -38.50 -7.81
N GLU A 85 -8.70 -38.65 -8.30
CA GLU A 85 -8.43 -39.21 -9.62
C GLU A 85 -8.54 -40.75 -9.65
N PRO A 86 -9.00 -41.35 -10.77
CA PRO A 86 -9.17 -42.80 -10.88
C PRO A 86 -7.88 -43.59 -10.61
N PHE A 87 -6.71 -43.04 -10.96
CA PHE A 87 -5.42 -43.70 -10.75
C PHE A 87 -4.96 -43.70 -9.29
N MET A 88 -5.47 -42.79 -8.45
CA MET A 88 -5.12 -42.72 -7.03
C MET A 88 -6.02 -43.59 -6.15
N LYS A 89 -7.08 -44.21 -6.71
CA LYS A 89 -8.00 -45.07 -5.95
C LYS A 89 -7.30 -46.22 -5.20
N CYS A 90 -6.18 -46.72 -5.72
CA CYS A 90 -5.38 -47.76 -5.06
C CYS A 90 -4.72 -47.28 -3.76
N THR A 91 -4.57 -45.97 -3.56
CA THR A 91 -3.95 -45.36 -2.37
C THR A 91 -4.95 -44.96 -1.29
N SER A 92 -6.26 -45.04 -1.56
CA SER A 92 -7.32 -44.61 -0.63
C SER A 92 -7.37 -45.38 0.70
N SER A 93 -6.65 -46.50 0.83
CA SER A 93 -6.54 -47.24 2.10
C SER A 93 -5.63 -46.55 3.13
N TRP A 94 -4.73 -45.67 2.68
CA TRP A 94 -3.79 -44.96 3.54
C TRP A 94 -3.70 -43.46 3.26
N LEU A 95 -4.02 -43.00 2.05
CA LEU A 95 -4.01 -41.60 1.64
C LEU A 95 -5.44 -41.11 1.36
N ASP A 96 -5.98 -40.31 2.27
CA ASP A 96 -7.36 -39.83 2.21
C ASP A 96 -7.52 -38.62 1.31
N ASN A 97 -6.54 -37.71 1.34
CA ASN A 97 -6.57 -36.50 0.53
C ASN A 97 -5.16 -36.13 0.09
N LEU A 98 -5.04 -35.73 -1.18
CA LEU A 98 -3.84 -35.15 -1.73
C LEU A 98 -4.25 -34.03 -2.67
N LYS A 99 -3.92 -32.80 -2.29
CA LYS A 99 -4.25 -31.60 -3.04
C LYS A 99 -2.99 -30.78 -3.27
N VAL A 100 -2.72 -30.48 -4.53
CA VAL A 100 -1.68 -29.55 -4.94
C VAL A 100 -2.30 -28.18 -5.20
N ARG A 101 -1.64 -27.13 -4.74
CA ARG A 101 -2.00 -25.73 -4.94
C ARG A 101 -0.82 -25.01 -5.58
N LEU A 102 -1.11 -24.18 -6.57
CA LEU A 102 -0.16 -23.32 -7.27
C LEU A 102 -0.78 -21.94 -7.35
N GLY A 103 -0.15 -20.95 -6.75
CA GLY A 103 -0.60 -19.56 -6.74
C GLY A 103 0.45 -18.65 -7.34
N PHE A 104 0.00 -17.69 -8.14
CA PHE A 104 0.78 -16.58 -8.65
C PHE A 104 0.00 -15.29 -8.46
N GLY A 105 0.62 -14.25 -7.93
CA GLY A 105 -0.04 -12.96 -7.78
C GLY A 105 0.94 -11.81 -7.68
N VAL A 106 0.45 -10.64 -8.07
CA VAL A 106 1.15 -9.36 -7.87
C VAL A 106 0.35 -8.56 -6.86
N THR A 107 1.03 -7.96 -5.89
CA THR A 107 0.43 -7.08 -4.88
C THR A 107 1.15 -5.74 -4.86
N GLY A 108 0.39 -4.64 -4.85
CA GLY A 108 0.93 -3.29 -4.70
C GLY A 108 1.06 -2.88 -3.24
N ASN A 109 2.12 -2.16 -2.94
CA ASN A 109 2.31 -1.50 -1.66
C ASN A 109 2.39 0.03 -1.87
N GLN A 110 1.78 0.76 -0.94
CA GLN A 110 1.78 2.23 -0.87
C GLN A 110 2.13 2.76 0.53
N ASN A 111 2.41 1.87 1.48
CA ASN A 111 2.74 2.24 2.86
C ASN A 111 4.14 2.85 2.92
N GLY A 112 4.30 3.99 3.60
CA GLY A 112 5.56 4.75 3.68
C GLY A 112 5.61 5.99 2.79
N ILE A 113 4.68 6.11 1.84
CA ILE A 113 4.53 7.31 1.00
C ILE A 113 3.64 8.30 1.74
N GLY A 114 4.25 9.38 2.25
CA GLY A 114 3.56 10.53 2.81
C GLY A 114 2.71 11.26 1.76
N GLU A 115 1.71 12.01 2.22
CA GLU A 115 0.81 12.75 1.34
C GLU A 115 1.56 13.82 0.54
N TYR A 116 1.12 14.06 -0.69
CA TYR A 116 1.68 15.06 -1.61
C TYR A 116 3.16 14.88 -1.99
N LYS A 117 3.81 13.74 -1.72
CA LYS A 117 5.21 13.48 -2.14
C LYS A 117 5.44 13.54 -3.66
N SER A 118 4.39 13.42 -4.47
CA SER A 118 4.43 13.62 -5.92
C SER A 118 4.29 15.09 -6.36
N LEU A 119 3.94 16.01 -5.44
CA LEU A 119 3.71 17.43 -5.73
C LEU A 119 4.86 18.32 -5.23
N SER A 120 5.01 19.50 -5.80
CA SER A 120 5.92 20.52 -5.26
C SER A 120 5.30 21.14 -4.01
N ILE A 121 5.81 20.82 -2.82
CA ILE A 121 5.45 21.55 -1.60
C ILE A 121 6.37 22.76 -1.48
N LEU A 122 5.78 23.95 -1.34
CA LEU A 122 6.49 25.19 -1.03
C LEU A 122 6.40 25.44 0.46
N SER A 123 7.52 25.70 1.10
CA SER A 123 7.61 26.07 2.51
C SER A 123 8.03 27.53 2.64
N ALA A 124 7.41 28.26 3.56
CA ALA A 124 7.79 29.63 3.93
C ALA A 124 9.06 29.68 4.82
N SER A 125 10.00 28.77 4.57
CA SER A 125 11.27 28.61 5.30
C SER A 125 12.43 29.37 4.67
N GLY A 126 12.20 30.10 3.57
CA GLY A 126 13.21 31.00 3.05
C GLY A 126 13.38 32.22 3.95
N ALA A 127 14.61 32.73 4.07
CA ALA A 127 14.88 33.97 4.79
C ALA A 127 13.99 35.09 4.24
N ALA A 128 13.41 35.90 5.13
CA ALA A 128 12.64 37.06 4.71
C ALA A 128 13.52 37.98 3.86
N TYR A 129 13.00 38.42 2.71
CA TYR A 129 13.69 39.37 1.85
C TYR A 129 12.96 40.72 1.89
N TYR A 130 13.73 41.78 1.74
CA TYR A 130 13.18 43.13 1.67
C TYR A 130 12.74 43.43 0.25
N ASP A 131 11.43 43.64 0.05
CA ASP A 131 10.88 44.05 -1.23
C ASP A 131 10.94 45.58 -1.32
N ALA A 132 11.87 46.09 -2.13
CA ALA A 132 12.08 47.52 -2.32
C ALA A 132 10.91 48.22 -3.05
N ALA A 133 10.08 47.48 -3.80
CA ALA A 133 8.93 48.04 -4.49
C ALA A 133 7.73 48.24 -3.56
N THR A 134 7.55 47.37 -2.57
CA THR A 134 6.46 47.47 -1.58
C THR A 134 6.94 47.92 -0.19
N GLN A 135 8.21 48.27 -0.05
CA GLN A 135 8.87 48.72 1.18
C GLN A 135 8.60 47.83 2.40
N THR A 136 8.44 46.53 2.18
CA THR A 136 7.97 45.57 3.20
C THR A 136 8.79 44.30 3.17
N TRP A 137 8.99 43.70 4.33
CA TRP A 137 9.62 42.39 4.46
C TRP A 137 8.64 41.30 4.06
N LYS A 138 9.03 40.43 3.11
CA LYS A 138 8.23 39.31 2.63
C LYS A 138 8.97 38.00 2.88
N ASN A 139 8.22 36.95 3.19
CA ASN A 139 8.79 35.61 3.32
C ASN A 139 9.17 35.07 1.94
N ALA A 140 10.36 34.49 1.83
CA ALA A 140 10.72 33.70 0.67
C ALA A 140 10.12 32.28 0.82
N TYR A 141 9.47 31.82 -0.24
CA TYR A 141 9.00 30.45 -0.33
C TYR A 141 10.08 29.61 -1.03
N THR A 142 10.60 28.61 -0.34
CA THR A 142 11.54 27.65 -0.92
C THR A 142 10.81 26.33 -1.16
N GLN A 143 11.21 25.63 -2.21
CA GLN A 143 10.69 24.30 -2.48
C GLN A 143 11.19 23.35 -1.38
N SER A 144 10.27 22.76 -0.61
CA SER A 144 10.61 21.92 0.53
C SER A 144 10.81 20.46 0.15
N GLN A 145 10.41 20.06 -1.05
CA GLN A 145 10.71 18.73 -1.61
C GLN A 145 10.79 18.77 -3.13
N ASN A 146 11.66 17.92 -3.68
CA ASN A 146 11.72 17.69 -5.13
C ASN A 146 10.46 16.96 -5.61
N VAL A 147 9.92 17.42 -6.73
CA VAL A 147 8.80 16.75 -7.41
C VAL A 147 9.30 15.43 -7.98
N ASN A 148 8.59 14.33 -7.68
CA ASN A 148 8.80 13.05 -8.35
C ASN A 148 7.53 12.65 -9.12
N PRO A 149 7.39 13.07 -10.38
CA PRO A 149 6.23 12.71 -11.21
C PRO A 149 6.21 11.22 -11.60
N ASP A 150 7.35 10.53 -11.48
CA ASP A 150 7.51 9.10 -11.79
C ASP A 150 7.33 8.18 -10.58
N LEU A 151 6.85 8.72 -9.45
CA LEU A 151 6.52 7.94 -8.27
C LEU A 151 5.39 6.94 -8.62
N LYS A 152 5.73 5.65 -8.62
CA LYS A 152 4.88 4.51 -9.02
C LYS A 152 4.75 3.49 -7.90
N TRP A 153 3.77 2.60 -8.00
CA TRP A 153 3.51 1.56 -7.00
C TRP A 153 4.67 0.58 -6.81
N GLU A 154 5.08 0.35 -5.56
CA GLU A 154 5.95 -0.78 -5.22
C GLU A 154 5.18 -2.07 -5.48
N SER A 155 5.70 -2.93 -6.34
CA SER A 155 5.02 -4.15 -6.77
C SER A 155 5.76 -5.38 -6.28
N THR A 156 5.09 -6.20 -5.48
CA THR A 156 5.62 -7.49 -5.02
C THR A 156 4.96 -8.62 -5.77
N LEU A 157 5.77 -9.37 -6.51
CA LEU A 157 5.36 -10.57 -7.22
C LEU A 157 5.61 -11.79 -6.32
N GLN A 158 4.58 -12.61 -6.13
CA GLN A 158 4.61 -13.78 -5.27
C GLN A 158 4.19 -15.04 -6.03
N TRP A 159 5.00 -16.08 -5.89
CA TRP A 159 4.65 -17.45 -6.23
C TRP A 159 4.47 -18.26 -4.95
N ASN A 160 3.50 -19.17 -4.97
CA ASN A 160 3.23 -20.11 -3.89
C ASN A 160 2.95 -21.49 -4.48
N PHE A 161 3.56 -22.50 -3.86
CA PHE A 161 3.28 -23.90 -4.09
C PHE A 161 2.85 -24.51 -2.76
N GLY A 162 1.69 -25.15 -2.73
CA GLY A 162 1.16 -25.82 -1.56
C GLY A 162 0.89 -27.28 -1.88
N LEU A 163 1.23 -28.16 -0.95
CA LEU A 163 0.86 -29.57 -0.98
C LEU A 163 0.11 -29.88 0.32
N ASP A 164 -1.19 -30.11 0.22
CA ASP A 164 -2.02 -30.55 1.33
C ASP A 164 -2.19 -32.07 1.26
N PHE A 165 -1.97 -32.76 2.36
CA PHE A 165 -2.15 -34.21 2.45
C PHE A 165 -2.85 -34.63 3.74
N SER A 166 -3.59 -35.73 3.65
CA SER A 166 -4.23 -36.40 4.78
C SER A 166 -4.01 -37.91 4.68
N ILE A 167 -3.53 -38.51 5.77
CA ILE A 167 -3.13 -39.91 5.85
C ILE A 167 -3.86 -40.56 7.04
N PHE A 168 -4.49 -41.71 6.80
CA PHE A 168 -5.33 -42.48 7.73
C PHE A 168 -6.42 -41.67 8.47
N ASN A 169 -6.85 -40.54 7.93
CA ASN A 169 -7.70 -39.52 8.57
C ASN A 169 -7.21 -39.11 9.97
N ARG A 170 -5.93 -39.34 10.26
CA ARG A 170 -5.30 -39.11 11.58
C ARG A 170 -4.17 -38.10 11.50
N ILE A 171 -3.47 -38.07 10.37
CA ILE A 171 -2.34 -37.17 10.15
C ILE A 171 -2.70 -36.26 8.98
N ASN A 172 -2.84 -34.97 9.29
CA ASN A 172 -3.07 -33.93 8.29
C ASN A 172 -1.85 -33.01 8.28
N GLY A 173 -1.41 -32.63 7.09
CA GLY A 173 -0.27 -31.73 6.93
C GLY A 173 -0.39 -30.91 5.66
N THR A 174 0.25 -29.76 5.69
CA THR A 174 0.43 -28.91 4.52
C THR A 174 1.89 -28.50 4.44
N LEU A 175 2.47 -28.65 3.26
CA LEU A 175 3.80 -28.15 2.93
C LEU A 175 3.63 -26.97 1.98
N GLU A 176 4.10 -25.80 2.38
CA GLU A 176 4.05 -24.59 1.56
C GLU A 176 5.45 -24.09 1.25
N LEU A 177 5.70 -23.83 -0.04
CA LEU A 177 6.88 -23.15 -0.53
C LEU A 177 6.43 -21.85 -1.18
N TYR A 178 7.08 -20.75 -0.84
CA TYR A 178 6.77 -19.46 -1.43
C TYR A 178 8.04 -18.75 -1.86
N HIS A 179 7.91 -17.96 -2.92
CA HIS A 179 8.95 -17.08 -3.39
C HIS A 179 8.35 -15.70 -3.64
N LYS A 180 8.97 -14.66 -3.08
CA LYS A 180 8.54 -13.27 -3.21
C LYS A 180 9.67 -12.46 -3.82
N LYS A 181 9.36 -11.68 -4.84
CA LYS A 181 10.28 -10.72 -5.47
C LYS A 181 9.61 -9.36 -5.50
N THR A 182 10.14 -8.43 -4.72
CA THR A 182 9.71 -7.03 -4.74
C THR A 182 10.50 -6.28 -5.80
N SER A 183 9.80 -5.52 -6.63
CA SER A 183 10.38 -4.63 -7.64
C SER A 183 9.92 -3.21 -7.37
N ASP A 184 10.75 -2.23 -7.71
CA ASP A 184 10.47 -0.80 -7.51
C ASP A 184 10.24 -0.42 -6.04
N LEU A 185 11.19 -0.82 -5.18
CA LEU A 185 11.20 -0.46 -3.76
C LEU A 185 11.33 1.07 -3.60
N LEU A 186 10.47 1.68 -2.79
CA LEU A 186 10.37 3.14 -2.57
C LEU A 186 11.01 3.62 -1.26
#